data_AF-A0A8J8TGU0-F1
#
_entry.id   AF-A0A8J8TGU0-F1
#
_cell.length_a   1.000
_cell.length_b   1.000
_cell.length_c   1.000
_cell.angle_alpha   90.00
_cell.angle_beta   90.00
_cell.angle_gamma   90.00
#
_symmetry.space_group_name_H-M   'P 1'
#
loop_
_entity.id
_entity.type
_entity.pdbx_description
1 polymer ?
#
loop_
_entity_poly.entity_id
_entity_poly.type
_entity_poly.pdbx_seq_one_letter_code
_entity_poly.pdbx_strand_id
1 'polypeptide(L)'
;MSLCDKKGMERSSKSSRALSDIIAFLITLIVILSFILPLTLYILNNATSVSPTVQQQEKVIGPVINVTYSPPLICLKYPSSLGGEVELLNVYNYTSGYYSQVKITPYSSQNGEIIYEISNHQESPKELVVEIYYNGQFYFAYLPQYGYALVG
;
A
#
# COMPACT_ATOMS: atom_id res chain seq x y z
N MET A 1 59.83 22.35 -47.26
CA MET A 1 59.56 21.76 -45.92
C MET A 1 58.73 22.79 -45.15
N SER A 2 57.58 22.50 -44.54
CA SER A 2 57.10 21.27 -43.93
C SER A 2 55.57 21.15 -44.09
N LEU A 3 55.10 20.00 -44.56
CA LEU A 3 53.68 19.65 -44.75
C LEU A 3 53.12 18.86 -43.55
N CYS A 4 53.85 18.84 -42.42
CA CYS A 4 53.52 18.01 -41.27
C CYS A 4 52.65 18.68 -40.19
N ASP A 5 52.46 20.00 -40.18
CA ASP A 5 51.72 20.67 -39.08
C ASP A 5 50.20 20.73 -39.24
N LYS A 6 49.66 20.58 -40.47
CA LYS A 6 48.20 20.67 -40.67
C LYS A 6 47.43 19.44 -40.18
N LYS A 7 48.07 18.27 -40.14
CA LYS A 7 47.39 17.00 -39.76
C LYS A 7 47.17 16.84 -38.25
N GLY A 8 48.01 17.48 -37.43
CA GLY A 8 47.89 17.48 -35.96
C GLY A 8 46.79 18.41 -35.45
N MET A 9 46.64 19.57 -36.09
CA MET A 9 45.70 20.62 -35.65
C MET A 9 44.23 20.29 -35.99
N GLU A 10 43.96 19.57 -37.09
CA GLU A 10 42.59 19.12 -37.44
C GLU A 10 42.09 17.93 -36.60
N ARG A 11 42.97 17.07 -36.09
CA ARG A 11 42.57 15.93 -35.24
C ARG A 11 42.19 16.35 -33.82
N SER A 12 42.89 17.34 -33.27
CA SER A 12 42.62 17.87 -31.92
C SER A 12 41.24 18.56 -31.85
N SER A 13 40.88 19.35 -32.87
CA SER A 13 39.59 20.08 -32.91
C SER A 13 38.37 19.19 -33.13
N LYS A 14 38.52 18.01 -33.76
CA LYS A 14 37.42 17.04 -33.95
C LYS A 14 37.15 16.24 -32.68
N SER A 15 38.21 15.90 -31.93
CA SER A 15 38.12 15.18 -30.66
C SER A 15 37.41 16.00 -29.58
N SER A 16 37.72 17.29 -29.46
CA SER A 16 37.07 18.18 -28.48
C SER A 16 35.59 18.44 -28.76
N ARG A 17 35.20 18.53 -30.04
CA ARG A 17 33.79 18.63 -30.45
C ARG A 17 33.02 17.34 -30.15
N ALA A 18 33.59 16.18 -30.46
CA ALA A 18 32.97 14.90 -30.15
C ALA A 18 32.76 14.70 -28.63
N LEU A 19 33.72 15.12 -27.81
CA LEU A 19 33.60 15.10 -26.34
C LEU A 19 32.51 16.06 -25.85
N SER A 20 32.43 17.27 -26.42
CA SER A 20 31.39 18.24 -26.11
C SER A 20 29.99 17.73 -26.45
N ASP A 21 29.83 17.07 -27.60
CA ASP A 21 28.54 16.51 -28.03
C ASP A 21 28.11 15.34 -27.12
N ILE A 22 29.05 14.50 -26.69
CA ILE A 22 28.79 13.42 -25.72
C ILE A 22 28.36 14.00 -24.36
N ILE A 23 29.03 15.05 -23.90
CA ILE A 23 28.68 15.72 -22.63
C ILE A 23 27.29 16.36 -22.73
N ALA A 24 26.98 17.03 -23.84
CA ALA A 24 25.65 17.62 -24.06
C ALA A 24 24.55 16.55 -24.12
N PHE A 25 24.81 15.42 -24.76
CA PHE A 25 23.90 14.28 -24.78
C PHE A 25 23.66 13.70 -23.37
N LEU A 26 24.72 13.52 -22.57
CA LEU A 26 24.61 13.02 -21.20
C LEU A 26 23.82 13.97 -20.30
N ILE A 27 24.04 15.28 -20.40
CA ILE A 27 23.27 16.28 -19.64
C ILE A 27 21.79 16.20 -20.02
N THR A 28 21.49 16.11 -21.32
CA THR A 28 20.11 16.01 -21.81
C THR A 28 19.43 14.73 -21.32
N LEU A 29 20.17 13.61 -21.32
CA LEU A 29 19.67 12.33 -20.79
C LEU A 29 19.38 12.40 -19.30
N ILE A 30 20.25 13.02 -18.49
CA ILE A 30 20.03 13.20 -17.05
C ILE A 30 18.78 14.05 -16.79
N VAL A 31 18.59 15.12 -17.57
CA VAL A 31 17.40 15.97 -17.46
C VAL A 31 16.14 15.16 -17.78
N ILE A 32 16.13 14.40 -18.88
CA ILE A 32 15.00 13.53 -19.22
C ILE A 32 14.71 12.52 -18.11
N LEU A 33 15.74 11.84 -17.60
CA LEU A 33 15.60 10.86 -16.53
C LEU A 33 15.06 11.50 -15.24
N SER A 34 15.45 12.75 -14.94
CA SER A 34 14.99 13.47 -13.75
C SER A 34 13.48 13.75 -13.75
N PHE A 35 12.83 13.81 -14.92
CA PHE A 35 11.38 13.95 -15.04
C PHE A 35 10.67 12.60 -15.12
N ILE A 36 11.26 11.61 -15.79
CA ILE A 36 10.64 10.29 -15.95
C ILE A 36 10.62 9.53 -14.62
N LEU A 37 11.74 9.48 -13.86
CA LEU A 37 11.83 8.73 -12.61
C LEU A 37 10.77 9.08 -11.56
N PRO A 38 10.55 10.37 -11.20
CA PRO A 38 9.54 10.71 -10.21
C PRO A 38 8.13 10.40 -10.71
N LEU A 39 7.88 10.53 -12.01
CA LEU A 39 6.58 10.20 -12.61
C LEU A 39 6.29 8.70 -12.56
N THR A 40 7.25 7.84 -12.90
CA THR A 40 7.06 6.38 -12.78
C THR A 40 6.91 5.93 -11.33
N LEU A 41 7.68 6.50 -10.39
CA LEU A 41 7.51 6.21 -8.96
C LEU A 41 6.14 6.65 -8.43
N TYR A 42 5.64 7.82 -8.85
CA TYR A 42 4.30 8.29 -8.50
C TYR A 42 3.19 7.36 -9.02
N ILE A 43 3.28 6.93 -10.28
CA ILE A 43 2.31 6.01 -10.87
C ILE A 43 2.36 4.63 -10.20
N LEU A 44 3.56 4.10 -9.94
CA LEU A 44 3.72 2.78 -9.31
C LEU A 44 3.21 2.77 -7.87
N ASN A 45 3.46 3.84 -7.10
CA ASN A 45 2.99 3.96 -5.72
C ASN A 45 1.45 4.05 -5.64
N ASN A 46 0.80 4.63 -6.65
CA ASN A 46 -0.67 4.69 -6.71
C ASN A 46 -1.30 3.40 -7.24
N ALA A 47 -0.59 2.61 -8.04
CA ALA A 47 -1.06 1.32 -8.55
C ALA A 47 -1.18 0.24 -7.46
N THR A 48 -0.55 0.43 -6.30
CA THR A 48 -0.72 -0.43 -5.11
C THR A 48 -1.98 -0.13 -4.28
N SER A 49 -2.85 0.79 -4.74
CA SER A 49 -4.19 0.94 -4.16
C SER A 49 -5.10 -0.21 -4.60
N VAL A 50 -4.97 -1.35 -3.90
CA VAL A 50 -5.99 -2.41 -3.96
C VAL A 50 -7.29 -1.82 -3.40
N SER A 51 -8.25 -1.54 -4.28
CA SER A 51 -9.62 -1.29 -3.85
C SER A 51 -10.19 -2.63 -3.38
N PRO A 52 -10.53 -2.79 -2.09
CA PRO A 52 -11.22 -3.98 -1.64
C PRO A 52 -12.59 -4.01 -2.34
N THR A 53 -12.86 -5.07 -3.10
CA THR A 53 -14.23 -5.36 -3.55
C THR A 53 -15.05 -5.68 -2.31
N VAL A 54 -15.78 -4.68 -1.79
CA VAL A 54 -16.74 -4.87 -0.70
C VAL A 54 -17.85 -5.75 -1.25
N GLN A 55 -17.77 -7.05 -1.01
CA GLN A 55 -18.91 -7.93 -1.27
C GLN A 55 -20.00 -7.58 -0.28
N GLN A 56 -21.18 -7.25 -0.82
CA GLN A 56 -22.35 -6.91 -0.04
C GLN A 56 -22.69 -8.11 0.85
N GLN A 57 -22.82 -7.85 2.16
CA GLN A 57 -23.01 -8.86 3.20
C GLN A 57 -24.19 -9.78 2.87
N GLU A 58 -23.89 -10.95 2.29
CA GLU A 58 -24.88 -11.99 2.07
C GLU A 58 -25.32 -12.53 3.43
N LYS A 59 -26.58 -12.93 3.56
CA LYS A 59 -27.15 -13.38 4.83
C LYS A 59 -26.35 -14.58 5.36
N VAL A 60 -25.49 -14.33 6.34
CA VAL A 60 -24.65 -15.36 6.94
C VAL A 60 -25.53 -16.32 7.74
N ILE A 61 -25.58 -17.59 7.32
CA ILE A 61 -26.29 -18.68 8.02
C ILE A 61 -25.21 -19.61 8.58
N GLY A 62 -24.80 -19.40 9.82
CA GLY A 62 -23.74 -20.19 10.45
C GLY A 62 -23.19 -19.54 11.71
N PRO A 63 -22.20 -20.18 12.38
CA PRO A 63 -21.45 -19.53 13.45
C PRO A 63 -20.67 -18.34 12.85
N VAL A 64 -20.87 -17.15 13.42
CA VAL A 64 -20.34 -15.89 12.89
C VAL A 64 -19.27 -15.30 13.79
N ILE A 65 -18.32 -14.61 13.17
CA ILE A 65 -17.37 -13.71 13.78
C ILE A 65 -18.03 -12.33 13.85
N ASN A 66 -18.26 -11.85 15.07
CA ASN A 66 -18.68 -10.48 15.32
C ASN A 66 -17.45 -9.58 15.40
N VAL A 67 -17.31 -8.69 14.43
CA VAL A 67 -16.21 -7.73 14.40
C VAL A 67 -16.74 -6.38 14.82
N THR A 68 -16.16 -5.82 15.88
CA THR A 68 -16.56 -4.51 16.42
C THR A 68 -15.41 -3.53 16.32
N TYR A 69 -15.73 -2.26 16.09
CA TYR A 69 -14.76 -1.18 16.09
C TYR A 69 -15.13 -0.13 17.12
N SER A 70 -14.35 -0.04 18.19
CA SER A 70 -14.44 1.00 19.21
C SER A 70 -13.08 1.65 19.34
N PRO A 71 -12.81 2.75 18.61
CA PRO A 71 -11.46 3.26 18.50
C PRO A 71 -10.75 3.50 19.84
N PRO A 72 -9.45 3.18 19.94
CA PRO A 72 -8.57 2.70 18.85
C PRO A 72 -8.64 1.18 18.62
N LEU A 73 -9.60 0.48 19.21
CA LEU A 73 -9.62 -0.99 19.27
C LEU A 73 -10.56 -1.61 18.24
N ILE A 74 -10.11 -2.72 17.66
CA ILE A 74 -10.90 -3.63 16.84
C ILE A 74 -10.98 -4.97 17.58
N CYS A 75 -12.17 -5.50 17.76
CA CYS A 75 -12.38 -6.77 18.47
C CYS A 75 -13.07 -7.76 17.55
N LEU A 76 -12.50 -8.96 17.40
CA LEU A 76 -13.15 -10.12 16.80
C LEU A 76 -13.63 -11.03 17.92
N LYS A 77 -14.95 -11.21 17.99
CA LYS A 77 -15.59 -12.09 18.96
C LYS A 77 -16.33 -13.20 18.25
N TYR A 78 -16.02 -14.44 18.62
CA TYR A 78 -16.58 -15.63 18.02
C TYR A 78 -16.77 -16.73 19.06
N PRO A 79 -17.77 -17.61 18.89
CA PRO A 79 -18.00 -18.70 19.83
C PRO A 79 -16.86 -19.72 19.74
N SER A 80 -16.48 -20.34 20.87
CA SER A 80 -15.45 -21.39 20.89
C SER A 80 -15.80 -22.60 20.01
N SER A 81 -17.08 -22.77 19.67
CA SER A 81 -17.58 -23.80 18.75
C SER A 81 -17.35 -23.48 17.27
N LEU A 82 -16.90 -22.26 16.92
CA LEU A 82 -16.67 -21.83 15.53
C LEU A 82 -15.65 -22.73 14.82
N GLY A 83 -14.64 -23.23 15.56
CA GLY A 83 -13.55 -24.04 15.02
C GLY A 83 -12.68 -23.27 14.01
N GLY A 84 -11.43 -23.70 13.82
CA GLY A 84 -10.52 -23.06 12.86
C GLY A 84 -9.84 -21.79 13.38
N GLU A 85 -8.89 -21.30 12.57
CA GLU A 85 -8.09 -20.11 12.87
C GLU A 85 -8.82 -18.86 12.37
N VAL A 86 -8.87 -17.84 13.23
CA VAL A 86 -9.46 -16.52 12.95
C VAL A 86 -8.36 -15.49 13.15
N GLU A 87 -8.13 -14.67 12.13
CA GLU A 87 -7.11 -13.62 12.18
C GLU A 87 -7.57 -12.35 11.46
N LEU A 88 -7.24 -11.19 12.03
CA LEU A 88 -7.35 -9.91 11.35
C LEU A 88 -6.05 -9.63 10.59
N LEU A 89 -6.12 -9.56 9.27
CA LEU A 89 -4.94 -9.41 8.42
C LEU A 89 -4.65 -7.95 8.12
N ASN A 90 -5.59 -7.29 7.46
CA ASN A 90 -5.44 -5.92 7.00
C ASN A 90 -6.61 -5.06 7.45
N VAL A 91 -6.31 -3.79 7.73
CA VAL A 91 -7.31 -2.78 8.06
C VAL A 91 -7.03 -1.56 7.20
N TYR A 92 -8.07 -1.04 6.57
CA TYR A 92 -8.00 0.10 5.68
C TYR A 92 -8.90 1.20 6.19
N ASN A 93 -8.37 2.41 6.33
CA ASN A 93 -9.15 3.62 6.55
C ASN A 93 -9.59 4.17 5.18
N TYR A 94 -10.88 4.47 5.02
CA TYR A 94 -11.37 5.18 3.85
C TYR A 94 -11.51 6.66 4.18
N THR A 95 -10.67 7.50 3.59
CA THR A 95 -10.71 8.95 3.80
C THR A 95 -10.49 9.66 2.48
N SER A 96 -11.32 10.66 2.18
CA SER A 96 -11.15 11.52 1.00
C SER A 96 -11.07 10.77 -0.34
N GLY A 97 -11.77 9.64 -0.46
CA GLY A 97 -11.87 8.88 -1.72
C GLY A 97 -10.80 7.80 -1.93
N TYR A 98 -9.90 7.57 -0.96
CA TYR A 98 -8.84 6.56 -1.07
C TYR A 98 -8.79 5.67 0.17
N TYR A 99 -8.39 4.41 -0.03
CA TYR A 99 -8.09 3.47 1.03
C TYR A 99 -6.62 3.56 1.42
N SER A 100 -6.34 3.78 2.69
CA SER A 100 -4.99 3.71 3.26
C SER A 100 -4.93 2.63 4.31
N GLN A 101 -3.97 1.71 4.21
CA GLN A 101 -3.77 0.68 5.23
C GLN A 101 -3.35 1.32 6.54
N VAL A 102 -4.00 0.91 7.64
CA VAL A 102 -3.66 1.32 9.00
C VAL A 102 -2.86 0.22 9.68
N LYS A 103 -1.91 0.62 10.51
CA LYS A 103 -1.11 -0.34 11.26
C LYS A 103 -1.94 -0.88 12.42
N ILE A 104 -1.93 -2.20 12.58
CA ILE A 104 -2.56 -2.88 13.72
C ILE A 104 -1.52 -3.66 14.52
N THR A 105 -1.74 -3.75 15.83
CA THR A 105 -0.96 -4.58 16.74
C THR A 105 -1.88 -5.45 17.58
N PRO A 106 -1.61 -6.75 17.74
CA PRO A 106 -2.32 -7.59 18.70
C PRO A 106 -2.20 -6.98 20.11
N TYR A 107 -3.33 -6.78 20.77
CA TYR A 107 -3.41 -6.21 22.12
C TYR A 107 -3.74 -7.29 23.16
N SER A 108 -4.73 -8.13 22.89
CA SER A 108 -5.15 -9.21 23.78
C SER A 108 -5.81 -10.35 23.00
N SER A 109 -5.73 -11.57 23.52
CA SER A 109 -6.45 -12.73 22.98
C SER A 109 -6.83 -13.67 24.10
N GLN A 110 -8.14 -13.83 24.35
CA GLN A 110 -8.68 -14.77 25.33
C GLN A 110 -10.06 -15.28 24.90
N ASN A 111 -10.31 -16.59 25.06
CA ASN A 111 -11.64 -17.21 25.00
C ASN A 111 -12.53 -16.79 23.82
N GLY A 112 -12.03 -16.90 22.58
CA GLY A 112 -12.81 -16.56 21.39
C GLY A 112 -12.97 -15.05 21.18
N GLU A 113 -12.15 -14.25 21.84
CA GLU A 113 -12.04 -12.81 21.64
C GLU A 113 -10.59 -12.45 21.33
N ILE A 114 -10.36 -11.80 20.19
CA ILE A 114 -9.07 -11.24 19.80
C ILE A 114 -9.22 -9.73 19.64
N ILE A 115 -8.38 -8.98 20.33
CA ILE A 115 -8.39 -7.51 20.31
C ILE A 115 -7.10 -7.03 19.63
N TYR A 116 -7.28 -6.16 18.65
CA TYR A 116 -6.23 -5.44 17.96
C TYR A 116 -6.34 -3.95 18.26
N GLU A 117 -5.21 -3.29 18.38
CA GLU A 117 -5.12 -1.83 18.51
C GLU A 117 -4.62 -1.22 17.21
N ILE A 118 -5.26 -0.16 16.75
CA ILE A 118 -4.78 0.64 15.64
C ILE A 118 -3.61 1.50 16.13
N SER A 119 -2.40 1.13 15.72
CA SER A 119 -1.20 1.87 16.06
C SER A 119 -1.01 3.09 15.15
N ASN A 120 -0.45 4.16 15.71
CA ASN A 120 0.09 5.29 14.95
C ASN A 120 -0.96 6.15 14.21
N HIS A 121 -2.13 6.35 14.81
CA HIS A 121 -3.13 7.29 14.32
C HIS A 121 -3.30 8.47 15.26
N GLN A 122 -3.01 9.67 14.75
CA GLN A 122 -3.21 10.94 15.47
C GLN A 122 -4.71 11.21 15.70
N GLU A 123 -5.56 10.74 14.77
CA GLU A 123 -7.00 10.65 14.92
C GLU A 123 -7.47 9.26 14.50
N SER A 124 -8.36 8.69 15.28
CA SER A 124 -8.98 7.39 14.97
C SER A 124 -9.85 7.50 13.70
N PRO A 125 -9.69 6.57 12.75
CA PRO A 125 -10.55 6.50 11.56
C PRO A 125 -12.04 6.50 11.90
N LYS A 126 -12.85 7.15 11.07
CA LYS A 126 -14.33 7.12 11.20
C LYS A 126 -14.93 5.86 10.60
N GLU A 127 -14.27 5.31 9.60
CA GLU A 127 -14.77 4.21 8.79
C GLU A 127 -13.58 3.32 8.44
N LEU A 128 -13.76 2.01 8.63
CA LEU A 128 -12.75 1.01 8.34
C LEU A 128 -13.32 -0.04 7.39
N VAL A 129 -12.45 -0.56 6.54
CA VAL A 129 -12.64 -1.86 5.91
C VAL A 129 -11.63 -2.81 6.51
N VAL A 130 -12.10 -3.93 7.03
CA VAL A 130 -11.24 -4.97 7.62
C VAL A 130 -11.22 -6.20 6.72
N GLU A 131 -10.07 -6.85 6.67
CA GLU A 131 -9.86 -8.14 6.01
C GLU A 131 -9.60 -9.20 7.09
N ILE A 132 -10.43 -10.23 7.08
CA ILE A 132 -10.46 -11.27 8.10
C ILE A 132 -10.20 -12.60 7.40
N TYR A 133 -9.23 -13.35 7.91
CA TYR A 133 -9.00 -14.72 7.52
C TYR A 133 -9.77 -15.65 8.45
N TYR A 134 -10.59 -16.52 7.87
CA TYR A 134 -11.31 -17.56 8.60
C TYR A 134 -11.44 -18.82 7.75
N ASN A 135 -10.96 -19.95 8.29
CA ASN A 135 -11.11 -21.28 7.71
C ASN A 135 -10.70 -21.39 6.22
N GLY A 136 -9.56 -20.77 5.86
CA GLY A 136 -9.04 -20.79 4.49
C GLY A 136 -9.68 -19.78 3.54
N GLN A 137 -10.60 -18.94 4.02
CA GLN A 137 -11.26 -17.89 3.21
C GLN A 137 -10.98 -16.49 3.76
N PHE A 138 -11.02 -15.51 2.85
CA PHE A 138 -10.85 -14.10 3.16
C PHE A 138 -12.21 -13.41 3.09
N TYR A 139 -12.52 -12.66 4.14
CA TYR A 139 -13.75 -11.90 4.26
C TYR A 139 -13.44 -10.43 4.45
N PHE A 140 -14.26 -9.57 3.84
CA PHE A 140 -14.16 -8.14 3.99
C PHE A 140 -15.39 -7.61 4.72
N ALA A 141 -15.18 -6.75 5.72
CA ALA A 141 -16.27 -6.10 6.42
C ALA A 141 -16.05 -4.61 6.54
N TYR A 142 -17.13 -3.85 6.35
CA TYR A 142 -17.16 -2.42 6.61
C TYR A 142 -17.56 -2.16 8.06
N LEU A 143 -16.78 -1.34 8.77
CA LEU A 143 -16.97 -0.99 10.16
C LEU A 143 -17.03 0.53 10.32
N PRO A 144 -18.20 1.11 10.58
CA PRO A 144 -18.26 2.50 11.01
C PRO A 144 -17.72 2.64 12.45
N GLN A 145 -17.35 3.86 12.83
CA GLN A 145 -16.91 4.18 14.19
C GLN A 145 -17.98 3.75 15.21
N TYR A 146 -17.58 2.99 16.24
CA TYR A 146 -18.49 2.38 17.22
C TYR A 146 -19.50 1.38 16.62
N GLY A 147 -19.18 0.85 15.43
CA GLY A 147 -20.00 -0.09 14.69
C GLY A 147 -19.56 -1.54 14.84
N TYR A 148 -20.31 -2.42 14.17
CA TYR A 148 -20.02 -3.84 14.10
C TYR A 148 -20.41 -4.43 12.73
N ALA A 149 -19.83 -5.59 12.41
CA ALA A 149 -20.19 -6.41 11.28
C ALA A 149 -20.15 -7.89 11.66
N LEU A 150 -20.95 -8.70 10.96
CA LEU A 150 -20.98 -10.15 11.11
C LEU A 150 -20.35 -10.79 9.88
N VAL A 151 -19.41 -11.70 10.11
CA VAL A 151 -18.62 -12.36 9.08
C VAL A 151 -18.67 -13.87 9.32
N GLY A 152 -18.94 -14.67 8.30
CA GLY A 152 -18.97 -16.13 8.40
C GLY A 152 -19.62 -16.79 7.20
#